data_AF-A0A4Z1IR90-F1
#
_entry.id   AF-A0A4Z1IR90-F1
#
_cell.length_a   1.000
_cell.length_b   1.000
_cell.length_c   1.000
_cell.angle_alpha   90.00
_cell.angle_beta   90.00
_cell.angle_gamma   90.00
#
_symmetry.space_group_name_H-M   'P 1'
#
loop_
_entity.id
_entity.type
_entity.pdbx_description
1 polymer ?
#
loop_
_entity_poly.entity_id
_entity_poly.type
_entity_poly.pdbx_seq_one_letter_code
_entity_poly.pdbx_strand_id
1 'polypeptide(L)'
;MFPLAIMSNYTVRKLQKREQLDVVVDVIFRAQYSPYMPLSSIFFPVAGYSLEERAAGVAASKDRLLKEHLAANSATNNWIFVEERESLQIVGGCLWKWHDGNPFPDGIPKPSVYW
;
A
#
# COMPACT_ATOMS: atom_id res chain seq x y z
N MET A 1 19.33 38.25 -0.22
CA MET A 1 19.20 37.15 0.76
C MET A 1 18.00 36.33 0.33
N PHE A 2 18.23 35.18 -0.33
CA PHE A 2 17.14 34.27 -0.68
C PHE A 2 16.73 33.52 0.58
N PRO A 3 15.43 33.24 0.81
CA PRO A 3 15.03 32.44 1.96
C PRO A 3 15.72 31.08 1.85
N LEU A 4 16.30 30.59 2.96
CA LEU A 4 16.69 29.19 3.05
C LEU A 4 15.47 28.37 2.62
N ALA A 5 15.61 27.58 1.56
CA ALA A 5 14.58 26.63 1.18
C ALA A 5 14.26 25.79 2.42
N ILE A 6 13.02 25.85 2.90
CA ILE A 6 12.55 24.96 3.96
C ILE A 6 12.69 23.56 3.38
N MET A 7 13.74 22.84 3.78
CA MET A 7 13.89 21.44 3.42
C MET A 7 12.69 20.72 4.00
N SER A 8 11.94 20.02 3.15
CA SER A 8 10.83 19.20 3.63
C SER A 8 11.32 18.23 4.70
N ASN A 9 10.63 18.16 5.84
CA ASN A 9 10.89 17.20 6.91
C ASN A 9 10.65 15.74 6.48
N TYR A 10 10.27 15.51 5.22
CA TYR A 10 9.95 14.20 4.67
C TYR A 10 10.85 13.86 3.48
N THR A 11 11.07 12.57 3.29
CA THR A 11 11.81 11.99 2.15
C THR A 11 10.97 10.92 1.47
N VAL A 12 10.90 10.98 0.15
CA VAL A 12 10.23 9.96 -0.67
C VAL A 12 11.23 8.88 -1.05
N ARG A 13 10.87 7.62 -0.86
CA ARG A 13 11.72 6.45 -1.14
C ARG A 13 10.93 5.37 -1.86
N LYS A 14 11.62 4.56 -2.67
CA LYS A 14 11.07 3.32 -3.25
C LYS A 14 11.34 2.16 -2.31
N LEU A 15 10.35 1.29 -2.14
CA LEU A 15 10.46 0.07 -1.37
C LEU A 15 11.61 -0.82 -1.87
N GLN A 16 12.42 -1.32 -0.94
CA GLN A 16 13.54 -2.24 -1.16
C GLN A 16 13.40 -3.57 -0.42
N LYS A 17 12.61 -3.60 0.66
CA LYS A 17 12.49 -4.77 1.54
C LYS A 17 11.05 -5.01 2.00
N ARG A 18 10.75 -6.24 2.40
CA ARG A 18 9.43 -6.64 2.91
C ARG A 18 9.01 -5.82 4.13
N GLU A 19 9.92 -5.57 5.06
CA GLU A 19 9.59 -4.87 6.31
C GLU A 19 9.05 -3.46 6.04
N GLN A 20 9.52 -2.81 4.98
CA GLN A 20 9.00 -1.51 4.55
C GLN A 20 7.57 -1.61 4.04
N LEU A 21 7.22 -2.69 3.32
CA LEU A 21 5.86 -2.92 2.84
C LEU A 21 4.91 -3.11 4.03
N ASP A 22 5.35 -3.89 5.01
CA ASP A 22 4.53 -4.17 6.19
C ASP A 22 4.18 -2.90 6.94
N VAL A 23 5.15 -2.02 7.15
CA VAL A 23 4.90 -0.70 7.78
C VAL A 23 4.01 0.19 6.91
N VAL A 24 4.22 0.23 5.58
CA VAL A 24 3.35 0.99 4.67
C VAL A 24 1.91 0.52 4.76
N VAL A 25 1.67 -0.79 4.75
CA VAL A 25 0.32 -1.37 4.87
C VAL A 25 -0.29 -1.01 6.23
N ASP A 26 0.47 -1.08 7.32
CA ASP A 26 -0.03 -0.65 8.64
C ASP A 26 -0.44 0.82 8.66
N VAL A 27 0.34 1.70 8.04
CA VAL A 27 0.01 3.12 7.90
C VAL A 27 -1.27 3.31 7.08
N ILE A 28 -1.40 2.62 5.95
CA ILE A 28 -2.60 2.68 5.10
C ILE A 28 -3.84 2.26 5.89
N PHE A 29 -3.80 1.12 6.59
CA PHE A 29 -4.92 0.65 7.40
C PHE A 29 -5.29 1.60 8.55
N ARG A 30 -4.31 2.30 9.13
CA ARG A 30 -4.57 3.34 10.15
C ARG A 30 -5.25 4.56 9.53
N ALA A 31 -4.73 5.05 8.40
CA ALA A 31 -5.29 6.20 7.68
C ALA A 31 -6.73 5.95 7.19
N GLN A 32 -7.05 4.71 6.81
CA GLN A 32 -8.39 4.31 6.37
C GLN A 32 -9.43 4.21 7.49
N TYR A 33 -9.01 4.25 8.75
CA TYR A 33 -9.90 4.06 9.90
C TYR A 33 -10.26 5.38 10.60
N SER A 34 -9.58 6.48 10.29
CA SER A 34 -9.83 7.78 10.93
C SER A 34 -9.61 8.97 9.95
N PRO A 35 -10.69 9.54 9.36
CA PRO A 35 -12.06 9.02 9.40
C PRO A 35 -12.16 7.68 8.66
N TYR A 36 -13.10 6.83 9.07
CA TYR A 36 -13.33 5.56 8.41
C TYR A 36 -13.70 5.77 6.93
N MET A 37 -12.98 5.11 6.02
CA MET A 37 -13.21 5.16 4.59
C MET A 37 -13.77 3.81 4.11
N PRO A 38 -15.09 3.65 3.93
CA PRO A 38 -15.71 2.36 3.63
C PRO A 38 -15.22 1.69 2.34
N LEU A 39 -14.84 2.48 1.33
CA LEU A 39 -14.33 1.98 0.05
C LEU A 39 -12.99 1.22 0.20
N SER A 40 -12.27 1.44 1.30
CA SER A 40 -11.02 0.75 1.59
C SER A 40 -11.18 -0.75 1.68
N SER A 41 -12.31 -1.22 2.20
CA SER A 41 -12.60 -2.65 2.39
C SER A 41 -12.69 -3.42 1.08
N ILE A 42 -12.88 -2.74 -0.06
CA ILE A 42 -12.83 -3.34 -1.40
C ILE A 42 -11.38 -3.73 -1.75
N PHE A 43 -10.41 -2.89 -1.36
CA PHE A 43 -8.99 -3.11 -1.67
C PHE A 43 -8.26 -3.88 -0.56
N PHE A 44 -8.77 -3.79 0.67
CA PHE A 44 -8.21 -4.35 1.90
C PHE A 44 -9.30 -5.10 2.66
N PRO A 45 -9.72 -6.27 2.17
CA PRO A 45 -10.84 -7.00 2.76
C PRO A 45 -10.53 -7.47 4.17
N VAL A 46 -11.52 -7.32 5.05
CA VAL A 46 -11.54 -7.83 6.42
C VAL A 46 -12.82 -8.65 6.58
N ALA A 47 -12.71 -9.86 7.14
CA ALA A 47 -13.81 -10.83 7.17
C ALA A 47 -14.93 -10.51 8.19
N GLY A 48 -14.70 -9.56 9.11
CA GLY A 48 -15.67 -9.17 10.11
C GLY A 48 -15.26 -7.90 10.87
N TYR A 49 -15.82 -7.71 12.06
CA TYR A 49 -15.73 -6.45 12.82
C TYR A 49 -14.86 -6.55 14.09
N SER A 50 -14.36 -7.74 14.42
CA SER A 50 -13.50 -7.92 15.59
C SER A 50 -12.07 -7.40 15.34
N LEU A 51 -11.36 -7.12 16.43
CA LEU A 51 -9.93 -6.77 16.36
C LEU A 51 -9.08 -7.92 15.80
N GLU A 52 -9.47 -9.16 16.08
CA GLU A 52 -8.80 -10.36 15.57
C GLU A 52 -8.97 -10.49 14.05
N GLU A 53 -10.19 -10.35 13.54
CA GLU A 53 -10.46 -10.36 12.10
C GLU A 53 -9.74 -9.20 11.40
N ARG A 54 -9.69 -8.02 12.01
CA ARG A 54 -8.91 -6.89 11.49
C ARG A 54 -7.43 -7.22 11.41
N ALA A 55 -6.84 -7.80 12.45
CA ALA A 55 -5.44 -8.21 12.45
C ALA A 55 -5.17 -9.27 11.37
N ALA A 56 -6.06 -10.25 11.21
CA ALA A 56 -5.98 -11.26 10.17
C ALA A 56 -6.08 -10.65 8.76
N GLY A 57 -6.99 -9.69 8.53
CA GLY A 57 -7.12 -8.98 7.26
C GLY A 57 -5.90 -8.12 6.90
N VAL A 58 -5.27 -7.48 7.90
CA VAL A 58 -4.00 -6.77 7.72
C VAL A 58 -2.89 -7.75 7.31
N ALA A 59 -2.74 -8.87 8.01
CA ALA A 59 -1.74 -9.89 7.69
C ALA A 59 -1.94 -10.46 6.28
N ALA A 60 -3.18 -10.85 5.94
CA ALA A 60 -3.53 -11.35 4.62
C ALA A 60 -3.25 -10.31 3.51
N SER A 61 -3.51 -9.03 3.78
CA SER A 61 -3.21 -7.95 2.85
C SER A 61 -1.70 -7.77 2.63
N LYS A 62 -0.90 -7.80 3.71
CA LYS A 62 0.56 -7.74 3.61
C LYS A 62 1.11 -8.87 2.72
N ASP A 63 0.68 -10.10 2.96
CA ASP A 63 1.12 -11.26 2.19
C ASP A 63 0.72 -11.19 0.72
N ARG A 64 -0.56 -10.87 0.46
CA ARG A 64 -1.07 -10.69 -0.90
C ARG A 64 -0.31 -9.61 -1.65
N LEU A 65 -0.14 -8.42 -1.06
CA LEU A 65 0.50 -7.28 -1.72
C LEU A 65 1.99 -7.52 -1.99
N LEU A 66 2.69 -8.26 -1.12
CA LEU A 66 4.06 -8.68 -1.42
C LEU A 66 4.10 -9.65 -2.58
N LYS A 67 3.23 -10.67 -2.58
CA LYS A 67 3.16 -11.65 -3.67
C LYS A 67 2.89 -10.95 -5.01
N GLU A 68 1.94 -10.02 -5.03
CA GLU A 68 1.65 -9.18 -6.20
C GLU A 68 2.85 -8.31 -6.60
N HIS A 69 3.54 -7.70 -5.63
CA HIS A 69 4.72 -6.87 -5.91
C HIS A 69 5.88 -7.67 -6.52
N LEU A 70 6.17 -8.85 -5.97
CA LEU A 70 7.26 -9.73 -6.43
C LEU A 70 6.96 -10.36 -7.80
N ALA A 71 5.68 -10.62 -8.11
CA ALA A 71 5.27 -11.17 -9.40
C ALA A 71 5.19 -10.10 -10.51
N ALA A 72 5.14 -8.82 -10.16
CA ALA A 72 4.95 -7.73 -11.11
C ALA A 72 6.26 -7.27 -11.77
N ASN A 73 6.14 -6.64 -12.93
CA ASN A 73 7.26 -5.96 -13.58
C ASN A 73 7.70 -4.74 -12.74
N SER A 74 8.97 -4.73 -12.32
CA SER A 74 9.55 -3.69 -11.45
C SER A 74 9.62 -2.30 -12.10
N ALA A 75 9.51 -2.21 -13.43
CA ALA A 75 9.44 -0.95 -14.17
C ALA A 75 8.07 -0.29 -14.06
N THR A 76 6.99 -1.09 -13.94
CA THR A 76 5.61 -0.59 -13.97
C THR A 76 4.86 -0.72 -12.65
N ASN A 77 5.46 -1.38 -11.65
CA ASN A 77 4.87 -1.61 -10.34
C ASN A 77 5.78 -1.04 -9.22
N ASN A 78 5.45 0.14 -8.73
CA ASN A 78 6.30 0.90 -7.82
C ASN A 78 5.59 1.14 -6.48
N TRP A 79 6.05 0.45 -5.43
CA TRP A 79 5.72 0.86 -4.07
C TRP A 79 6.62 2.00 -3.63
N ILE A 80 6.01 3.11 -3.24
CA ILE A 80 6.67 4.34 -2.82
C ILE A 80 6.20 4.65 -1.41
N PHE A 81 7.11 5.10 -0.56
CA PHE A 81 6.81 5.49 0.81
C PHE A 81 7.45 6.82 1.18
N VAL A 82 6.89 7.45 2.21
CA VAL A 82 7.36 8.71 2.77
C VAL A 82 7.89 8.45 4.16
N GLU A 83 9.12 8.90 4.41
CA GLU A 83 9.81 8.79 5.69
C GLU A 83 10.00 10.19 6.29
N GLU A 84 9.64 10.37 7.55
CA GLU A 84 9.97 11.58 8.31
C GLU A 84 11.45 11.57 8.71
N ARG A 85 12.17 12.66 8.43
CA ARG A 85 13.64 12.72 8.56
C ARG A 85 14.14 12.57 9.99
N GLU A 86 13.42 13.13 10.97
CA GLU A 86 13.86 13.13 12.37
C GLU A 86 13.61 11.79 13.05
N SER A 87 12.39 11.26 12.92
CA SER A 87 11.99 10.01 13.57
C SER A 87 12.34 8.75 12.76
N LEU A 88 12.70 8.93 11.48
CA LEU A 88 12.87 7.86 10.49
C LEU A 88 11.65 6.94 10.36
N GLN A 89 10.47 7.42 10.78
CA GLN A 89 9.24 6.66 10.67
C GLN A 89 8.67 6.78 9.26
N ILE A 90 8.15 5.67 8.75
CA ILE A 90 7.34 5.69 7.55
C ILE A 90 5.97 6.25 7.92
N VAL A 91 5.59 7.37 7.31
CA VAL A 91 4.37 8.12 7.62
C VAL A 91 3.32 8.06 6.50
N GLY A 92 3.66 7.45 5.37
CA GLY A 92 2.76 7.31 4.25
C GLY A 92 3.33 6.40 3.17
N GLY A 93 2.48 5.97 2.26
CA GLY A 93 2.91 5.22 1.09
C GLY A 93 1.78 4.96 0.12
N CYS A 94 2.15 4.56 -1.07
CA CYS A 94 1.22 4.21 -2.13
C CYS A 94 1.84 3.15 -3.04
N LEU A 95 0.94 2.43 -3.73
CA LEU A 95 1.29 1.69 -4.92
C LEU A 95 1.03 2.59 -6.13
N TRP A 96 2.09 2.92 -6.86
CA TRP A 96 1.97 3.49 -8.19
C TRP A 96 2.23 2.39 -9.23
N LYS A 97 1.13 1.98 -9.87
CA LYS A 97 1.15 0.98 -10.93
C LYS A 97 0.61 1.58 -12.23
N TRP A 98 1.18 1.22 -13.35
CA TRP A 98 0.66 1.59 -14.67
C TRP A 98 0.76 0.42 -15.65
N HIS A 99 -0.03 0.49 -16.71
CA HIS A 99 -0.12 -0.52 -17.75
C HIS A 99 0.01 0.17 -19.11
N ASP A 100 0.92 -0.29 -19.95
CA ASP A 100 1.15 0.19 -21.31
C ASP A 100 0.28 -0.53 -22.35
N GLY A 101 -0.39 -1.61 -21.95
CA GLY A 101 -1.37 -2.34 -22.74
C GLY A 101 -2.56 -2.81 -21.90
N ASN A 102 -3.52 -3.48 -22.55
CA ASN A 102 -4.66 -4.08 -21.87
C ASN A 102 -4.16 -5.12 -20.84
N PRO A 103 -4.45 -4.97 -19.53
CA PRO A 103 -4.03 -5.94 -18.52
C PRO A 103 -4.77 -7.29 -18.63
N PHE A 104 -5.79 -7.37 -19.47
CA PHE A 104 -6.61 -8.55 -19.69
C PHE A 104 -6.62 -8.96 -21.18
N PRO A 105 -5.46 -9.31 -21.77
CA PRO A 105 -5.39 -9.63 -23.20
C PRO A 105 -6.22 -10.86 -23.57
N ASP A 106 -6.33 -11.81 -22.64
CA ASP A 106 -7.10 -13.06 -22.81
C ASP A 106 -8.55 -12.96 -22.30
N GLY A 107 -9.03 -11.74 -22.05
CA GLY A 107 -10.35 -11.46 -21.48
C GLY A 107 -10.33 -11.24 -19.96
N ILE A 108 -11.41 -10.64 -19.45
CA ILE A 108 -11.52 -10.27 -18.03
C ILE A 108 -11.62 -11.55 -17.19
N PRO A 109 -10.78 -11.71 -16.14
CA PRO A 109 -10.90 -12.82 -15.21
C PRO A 109 -12.31 -12.88 -14.62
N LYS A 110 -12.96 -14.04 -14.69
CA LYS A 110 -14.23 -14.25 -13.99
C LYS A 110 -13.91 -14.37 -12.50
N PRO A 111 -14.47 -13.52 -11.63
CA PRO A 111 -14.24 -13.63 -10.20
C PRO A 111 -14.71 -15.01 -9.71
N SER A 112 -13.81 -15.79 -9.11
CA SER A 112 -14.17 -16.99 -8.35
C SER A 112 -14.30 -16.60 -6.87
N VAL A 113 -15.27 -15.73 -6.59
CA VAL A 113 -15.61 -15.37 -5.21
C VAL A 113 -17.03 -15.83 -4.93
N TYR A 114 -17.18 -16.63 -3.88
CA TYR A 114 -18.47 -16.89 -3.26
C TYR A 114 -18.67 -15.78 -2.22
N TRP A 115 -19.75 -15.02 -2.33
CA TRP A 115 -20.23 -14.14 -1.27
C TRP A 115 -21.01 -14.93 -0.23
#